data_AF-A0AAE3GMH2-F1
#
_entry.id   AF-A0AAE3GMH2-F1
#
_cell.length_a   1.000
_cell.length_b   1.000
_cell.length_c   1.000
_cell.angle_alpha   90.00
_cell.angle_beta   90.00
_cell.angle_gamma   90.00
#
_symmetry.space_group_name_H-M   'P 1'
#
loop_
_entity.id
_entity.type
_entity.pdbx_description
1 polymer ?
#
loop_
_entity_poly.entity_id
_entity_poly.type
_entity_poly.pdbx_seq_one_letter_code
_entity_poly.pdbx_strand_id
1 'polypeptide(L)' 'METIKLRKHIGTDGILLLQMPAEFNDTSVEVVVVVQPLISEKVKPKYNAWGQLTTKKSIQGAITKMRQLRQEIALDKSSI' A
#
# COMPACT_ATOMS: atom_id res chain seq x y z
N MET A 1 -3.36 -27.40 21.08
CA MET A 1 -2.27 -26.73 20.34
C MET A 1 -2.89 -25.55 19.63
N GLU A 2 -2.56 -24.33 20.04
CA GLU A 2 -3.07 -23.12 19.40
C GLU A 2 -2.14 -22.69 18.27
N THR A 3 -2.69 -22.30 17.12
CA THR A 3 -1.90 -21.89 15.94
C THR A 3 -2.17 -20.43 15.63
N ILE A 4 -1.12 -19.61 15.70
CA ILE A 4 -1.19 -18.20 15.34
C ILE A 4 -0.72 -18.05 13.89
N LYS A 5 -1.59 -17.55 13.00
CA LYS A 5 -1.23 -17.24 11.61
C LYS A 5 -0.79 -15.79 11.51
N LEU A 6 0.48 -15.56 11.18
CA LEU A 6 1.06 -14.24 10.99
C LEU A 6 1.34 -13.99 9.51
N ARG A 7 0.81 -12.89 8.95
CA ARG A 7 1.15 -12.43 7.61
C ARG A 7 1.93 -11.12 7.71
N LYS A 8 3.24 -11.18 7.46
CA LYS A 8 4.13 -10.02 7.51
C LYS A 8 4.97 -9.95 6.25
N HIS A 9 5.27 -8.74 5.80
CA HIS A 9 6.18 -8.51 4.68
C HIS A 9 7.62 -8.60 5.19
N ILE A 10 8.42 -9.45 4.53
CA ILE A 10 9.87 -9.50 4.73
C ILE A 10 10.47 -8.42 3.82
N GLY A 11 11.17 -7.46 4.42
CA GLY A 11 11.78 -6.34 3.73
C GLY A 11 13.02 -6.73 2.93
N THR A 12 13.73 -5.73 2.42
CA THR A 12 14.97 -5.91 1.65
C THR A 12 16.12 -6.50 2.48
N ASP A 13 16.02 -6.43 3.80
CA ASP A 13 16.98 -7.01 4.75
C ASP A 13 16.78 -8.52 4.96
N GLY A 14 15.66 -9.09 4.51
CA GLY A 14 15.38 -10.51 4.67
C GLY A 14 14.94 -10.92 6.08
N ILE A 15 14.65 -9.97 6.98
CA ILE A 15 14.39 -10.26 8.39
C ILE A 15 12.89 -10.38 8.67
N LEU A 16 12.48 -11.49 9.29
CA LEU A 16 11.14 -11.66 9.85
C LEU A 16 11.18 -11.50 11.38
N LEU A 17 10.69 -10.35 11.87
CA LEU A 17 10.53 -10.11 13.31
C LEU A 17 9.18 -10.64 13.81
N LEU A 18 9.23 -11.63 14.71
CA LEU A 18 8.09 -12.16 15.45
C LEU A 18 8.04 -11.50 16.83
N GLN A 19 6.91 -10.86 17.16
CA GLN A 19 6.67 -10.30 18.49
C GLN A 19 5.61 -11.17 19.17
N MET A 20 5.95 -11.74 20.33
CA MET A 20 5.01 -12.55 21.10
C MET A 20 4.01 -11.65 21.83
N PRO A 21 2.72 -12.02 21.88
CA PRO A 21 1.74 -11.34 22.72
C PRO A 21 2.15 -11.38 24.20
N ALA A 22 1.77 -10.34 24.94
CA ALA A 22 2.07 -10.24 26.37
C ALA A 22 1.43 -11.37 27.21
N GLU A 23 0.40 -12.02 26.69
CA GLU A 23 -0.27 -13.18 27.30
C GLU A 23 0.67 -14.37 27.50
N PHE A 24 1.79 -14.45 26.76
CA PHE A 24 2.77 -15.54 26.86
C PHE A 24 3.98 -15.18 27.74
N ASN A 25 3.89 -14.13 28.57
CA ASN A 25 4.98 -13.74 29.46
C ASN A 25 5.32 -14.85 30.47
N ASP A 26 6.60 -15.01 30.78
CA ASP A 26 7.14 -15.98 31.75
C ASP A 26 6.68 -17.43 31.52
N THR A 27 6.39 -17.78 30.27
CA THR A 27 5.90 -19.11 29.88
C THR A 27 6.83 -19.75 28.86
N SER A 28 7.14 -21.03 29.04
CA SER A 28 7.87 -21.81 28.03
C SER A 28 6.93 -22.17 26.88
N VAL A 29 7.28 -21.78 25.65
CA VAL A 29 6.46 -21.98 24.45
C VAL A 29 7.23 -22.73 23.38
N GLU A 30 6.56 -23.67 22.71
CA GLU A 30 7.07 -24.31 21.50
C GLU A 30 6.57 -23.56 20.27
N VAL A 31 7.49 -23.18 19.38
CA VAL A 31 7.17 -22.36 18.21
C VAL A 31 7.53 -23.12 16.94
N VAL A 32 6.53 -23.31 16.06
CA VAL A 32 6.72 -23.86 14.72
C VAL A 32 6.50 -22.76 13.69
N VAL A 33 7.52 -22.46 12.89
CA VAL A 33 7.47 -21.44 11.83
C VAL A 33 7.41 -22.11 10.47
N VAL A 34 6.35 -21.84 9.70
CA VAL A 34 6.21 -22.28 8.31
C VAL A 34 6.32 -21.06 7.40
N VAL A 35 7.36 -21.01 6.58
CA VAL A 35 7.57 -19.93 5.60
C VAL A 35 7.03 -20.36 4.25
N GLN A 36 5.94 -19.75 3.82
CA GLN A 36 5.42 -19.90 2.46
C GLN A 36 5.74 -18.62 1.67
N PRO A 37 6.62 -18.66 0.66
CA PRO A 37 6.86 -17.51 -0.19
C PRO A 37 5.58 -17.20 -0.95
N LEU A 38 5.04 -16.02 -0.72
CA LEU A 38 3.96 -15.49 -1.56
C LEU A 38 4.62 -14.83 -2.76
N ILE A 39 4.30 -15.32 -3.96
CA ILE A 39 4.65 -14.62 -5.19
C ILE A 39 3.89 -13.29 -5.14
N SER A 40 4.58 -12.23 -4.73
CA SER A 40 4.05 -10.89 -4.84
C SER A 40 3.91 -10.61 -6.32
N GLU A 41 2.67 -10.47 -6.80
CA GLU A 41 2.45 -9.95 -8.14
C GLU A 41 3.24 -8.65 -8.25
N LYS A 42 4.29 -8.63 -9.07
CA LYS A 42 4.97 -7.39 -9.42
C LYS A 42 3.87 -6.44 -9.89
N VAL A 43 3.64 -5.38 -9.12
CA VAL A 43 2.63 -4.37 -9.45
C VAL A 43 2.97 -3.88 -10.84
N LYS A 44 2.18 -4.31 -11.83
CA LYS A 44 2.43 -3.94 -13.22
C LYS A 44 2.34 -2.41 -13.30
N PRO A 45 3.28 -1.76 -14.00
CA PRO A 45 3.19 -0.33 -14.22
C PRO A 45 1.83 -0.03 -14.85
N LYS A 46 1.06 0.86 -14.21
CA LYS A 46 -0.21 1.33 -14.75
C LYS A 46 0.10 2.51 -15.67
N TYR A 47 -0.52 2.53 -16.85
CA TYR A 47 -0.39 3.62 -17.80
C TYR A 47 -1.72 4.36 -17.92
N ASN A 48 -1.67 5.66 -18.15
CA ASN A 48 -2.86 6.46 -18.42
C ASN A 48 -3.33 6.27 -19.88
N ALA A 49 -4.43 6.93 -20.25
CA ALA A 49 -4.99 6.87 -21.61
C ALA A 49 -4.04 7.37 -22.72
N TRP A 50 -2.96 8.07 -22.36
CA TRP A 50 -1.93 8.57 -23.28
C TRP A 50 -0.63 7.75 -23.24
N GLY A 51 -0.65 6.56 -22.63
CA GLY A 51 0.51 5.68 -22.56
C GLY A 51 1.61 6.13 -21.59
N GLN A 52 1.34 7.09 -20.72
CA GLN A 52 2.32 7.58 -19.73
C GLN A 52 2.18 6.83 -18.40
N LEU A 53 3.30 6.60 -17.72
CA LEU A 53 3.34 5.91 -16.44
C LEU A 53 2.54 6.68 -15.36
N THR A 54 1.57 6.00 -14.75
CA THR A 54 0.75 6.53 -13.67
C THR A 54 1.53 6.44 -12.36
N THR A 55 2.14 7.56 -11.98
CA THR A 55 2.82 7.75 -10.69
C THR A 55 2.00 8.66 -9.78
N LYS A 56 2.23 8.58 -8.46
CA LYS A 56 1.61 9.50 -7.48
C LYS A 56 1.81 10.97 -7.87
N LYS A 57 3.01 11.31 -8.35
CA LYS A 57 3.35 12.66 -8.86
C LYS A 57 2.49 13.06 -10.06
N SER A 58 2.34 12.16 -11.05
CA SER A 58 1.51 12.45 -12.24
C SER A 58 0.04 12.64 -11.90
N ILE A 59 -0.51 11.83 -11.00
CA ILE A 59 -1.90 11.95 -10.51
C ILE A 59 -2.09 13.31 -9.83
N GLN A 60 -1.18 13.66 -8.93
CA GLN A 60 -1.28 14.92 -8.20
C GLN A 60 -1.15 16.13 -9.12
N GLY A 61 -0.28 16.07 -10.13
CA GLY A 61 -0.19 17.10 -11.18
C GLY A 61 -1.49 17.25 -11.97
N ALA A 62 -2.14 16.16 -12.35
CA ALA A 62 -3.42 16.18 -13.05
C ALA A 62 -4.55 16.80 -12.19
N ILE A 63 -4.61 16.44 -10.90
CA ILE A 63 -5.58 17.02 -9.95
C ILE A 63 -5.39 18.54 -9.83
N THR A 64 -4.15 19.01 -9.71
CA THR A 64 -3.85 20.45 -9.64
C THR A 64 -4.29 21.18 -10.90
N LYS A 65 -3.99 20.63 -12.09
CA LYS A 65 -4.43 21.23 -13.37
C LYS A 65 -5.95 21.31 -13.48
N MET A 66 -6.66 20.25 -13.08
CA MET A 66 -8.14 20.26 -13.06
C MET A 66 -8.70 21.29 -12.08
N ARG A 67 -8.04 21.49 -10.94
CA ARG A 67 -8.43 22.53 -9.97
C ARG A 67 -8.21 23.94 -10.53
N GLN A 68 -7.09 24.19 -11.20
CA GLN A 68 -6.81 25.46 -11.88
C GLN A 68 -7.83 25.71 -12.99
N LEU A 69 -8.08 24.72 -13.84
CA LEU A 69 -9.08 24.82 -14.90
C LEU A 69 -10.46 25.15 -14.34
N ARG A 70 -10.86 24.54 -13.22
CA ARG A 70 -12.12 24.87 -12.55
C ARG A 70 -12.17 26.30 -12.03
N GLN A 71 -11.03 26.89 -11.64
CA GLN A 71 -10.94 28.29 -11.22
C GLN A 71 -10.98 29.23 -12.43
N GLU A 72 -10.31 28.89 -13.53
CA GLU A 72 -10.27 29.68 -14.76
C GLU A 72 -11.61 29.65 -15.50
N ILE A 73 -12.23 28.48 -15.63
CA ILE A 73 -13.58 28.29 -16.19
C ILE A 73 -14.63 28.45 -15.08
N ALA A 74 -14.42 29.31 -14.09
CA ALA A 74 -15.51 29.70 -13.19
C ALA A 74 -16.61 30.38 -14.03
N LEU A 75 -17.52 29.58 -14.59
CA LEU A 75 -18.87 30.01 -14.93
C LEU A 75 -19.43 30.57 -13.65
N ASP A 76 -19.49 31.90 -13.58
CA ASP A 76 -20.15 32.57 -12.48
C ASP A 76 -21.55 31.96 -12.38
N LYS A 77 -21.90 31.49 -11.18
CA LYS A 77 -23.23 30.93 -10.90
C LYS A 77 -24.34 31.95 -11.18
N SER A 78 -23.99 33.22 -11.39
CA SER A 78 -24.87 34.31 -11.81
C SER A 78 -25.19 34.35 -13.32
N SER A 79 -24.54 33.53 -14.16
CA SER A 79 -24.68 33.58 -15.62
C SER A 79 -25.63 32.53 -16.21
N ILE A 80 -26.54 31.97 -15.40
CA ILE A 80 -27.67 31.13 -15.86
C ILE A 80 -28.98 31.79 -15.45
#